data_AF-A0A084JEU3-F1
#
_entry.id   AF-A0A084JEU3-F1
#
_cell.length_a   1.000
_cell.length_b   1.000
_cell.length_c   1.000
_cell.angle_alpha   90.00
_cell.angle_beta   90.00
_cell.angle_gamma   90.00
#
_symmetry.space_group_name_H-M   'P 1'
#
loop_
_entity.id
_entity.type
_entity.pdbx_description
1 polymer ?
#
loop_
_entity_poly.entity_id
_entity_poly.type
_entity_poly.pdbx_seq_one_letter_code
_entity_poly.pdbx_strand_id
1 'polypeptide(L)'
;MEKKKQVFNTTTYKFYTNDKDVYGSVDEKDKFGVTMCKSCLNDILIGKEYVEDKLTTYWIDKSVMFLPHNFNEQTEAIYENSTIVSEDKKNFISNIYNDEEIVLELLGEGNTETDIIFFEKEGNKTFYIQHTIKSMLPSRFGELSVLLTEYGIKLYNIINYSTAIKVGLKGIETTNKEKLRMVDAIFLGKSINRNTFFTRAMMVHKYEFINGKNKFTISNIGKVYNFLVDAGCIEGGFKVMTQYGDYKELFMDNLSYFNSNEKKSWFLIGMAYNFVNYMIKKGNSNEEGKIADRSSLDKNFFFARKFNFKDFIYFSNLLSDKMIKYKISSAWLKDILTESKELMANPSGKLSSDEAKYIFFWGMDSYFKKVQENVLDLENDKNEEIQENREEI
;
A
#
# COMPACT_ATOMS: atom_id res chain seq x y z
N MET A 1 -49.06 9.44 41.99
CA MET A 1 -48.08 10.44 41.52
C MET A 1 -47.20 9.76 40.49
N GLU A 2 -47.53 9.90 39.21
CA GLU A 2 -46.61 9.49 38.14
C GLU A 2 -45.45 10.49 38.06
N LYS A 3 -44.22 9.99 38.21
CA LYS A 3 -43.03 10.72 37.79
C LYS A 3 -42.16 9.82 36.90
N LYS A 4 -41.75 10.46 35.80
CA LYS A 4 -41.00 10.04 34.62
C LYS A 4 -39.93 8.95 34.80
N LYS A 5 -39.86 8.14 33.73
CA LYS A 5 -38.78 7.25 33.24
C LYS A 5 -37.37 7.65 33.69
N GLN A 6 -36.62 6.65 34.18
CA GLN A 6 -35.17 6.55 34.02
C GLN A 6 -34.85 5.18 33.42
N VAL A 7 -34.38 5.20 32.18
CA VAL A 7 -33.66 4.11 31.52
C VAL A 7 -32.18 4.29 31.85
N PHE A 8 -31.39 3.22 31.99
CA PHE A 8 -30.02 3.01 31.45
C PHE A 8 -29.42 1.73 32.09
N ASN A 9 -29.00 0.75 31.28
CA ASN A 9 -27.63 0.54 30.73
C ASN A 9 -26.73 -0.09 31.82
N THR A 10 -26.13 -1.27 31.69
CA THR A 10 -25.20 -1.72 30.63
C THR A 10 -24.93 -3.23 30.80
N THR A 11 -24.86 -3.93 29.67
CA THR A 11 -23.81 -4.90 29.29
C THR A 11 -22.97 -5.52 30.41
N THR A 12 -23.18 -6.81 30.70
CA THR A 12 -22.11 -7.82 30.84
C THR A 12 -22.76 -9.20 30.73
N TYR A 13 -22.96 -9.73 29.52
CA TYR A 13 -23.38 -11.13 29.41
C TYR A 13 -22.22 -12.03 29.85
N LYS A 14 -22.30 -12.55 31.07
CA LYS A 14 -21.50 -13.68 31.56
C LYS A 14 -22.35 -14.93 31.36
N PHE A 15 -22.12 -15.69 30.29
CA PHE A 15 -22.75 -17.00 30.14
C PHE A 15 -21.98 -18.02 30.99
N TYR A 16 -22.69 -18.73 31.87
CA TYR A 16 -22.16 -19.83 32.69
C TYR A 16 -22.35 -21.18 31.98
N THR A 17 -21.64 -22.18 32.47
CA THR A 17 -21.15 -23.42 31.84
C THR A 17 -22.19 -24.52 31.53
N ASN A 18 -21.78 -25.49 30.70
CA ASN A 18 -22.54 -26.63 30.15
C ASN A 18 -23.08 -27.66 31.18
N ASP A 19 -23.09 -27.36 32.47
CA ASP A 19 -23.27 -28.34 33.55
C ASP A 19 -24.64 -28.28 34.26
N LYS A 20 -25.56 -27.37 33.89
CA LYS A 20 -26.89 -27.27 34.52
C LYS A 20 -28.01 -26.96 33.52
N ASP A 21 -29.11 -27.72 33.59
CA ASP A 21 -30.35 -27.57 32.78
C ASP A 21 -31.19 -26.31 33.14
N VAL A 22 -30.61 -25.31 33.82
CA VAL A 22 -31.26 -24.03 34.15
C VAL A 22 -30.21 -22.91 34.12
N TYR A 23 -30.35 -21.98 33.18
CA TYR A 23 -29.50 -20.78 33.09
C TYR A 23 -30.20 -19.56 33.68
N GLY A 24 -30.18 -19.46 35.01
CA GLY A 24 -30.56 -18.26 35.74
C GLY A 24 -29.67 -18.05 36.96
N SER A 25 -29.54 -16.80 37.41
CA SER A 25 -28.95 -16.53 38.72
C SER A 25 -29.89 -17.12 39.76
N VAL A 26 -29.48 -18.22 40.40
CA VAL A 26 -30.30 -18.91 41.41
C VAL A 26 -30.31 -18.13 42.74
N ASP A 27 -29.42 -17.14 42.89
CA ASP A 27 -29.15 -16.48 44.17
C ASP A 27 -29.63 -15.02 44.27
N GLU A 28 -30.16 -14.40 43.21
CA GLU A 28 -30.65 -13.02 43.27
C GLU A 28 -32.02 -12.86 42.58
N LYS A 29 -33.05 -12.50 43.36
CA LYS A 29 -34.45 -12.31 42.91
C LYS A 29 -34.64 -11.31 41.75
N ASP A 30 -33.63 -10.47 41.47
CA ASP A 30 -33.74 -9.34 40.53
C ASP A 30 -32.88 -9.51 39.26
N LYS A 31 -32.21 -10.66 39.07
CA LYS A 31 -31.43 -10.95 37.84
C LYS A 31 -32.14 -12.00 36.98
N PHE A 32 -32.82 -11.52 35.93
CA PHE A 32 -33.48 -12.34 34.94
C PHE A 32 -32.49 -13.29 34.24
N GLY A 33 -32.61 -14.58 34.51
CA GLY A 33 -32.05 -15.63 33.66
C GLY A 33 -32.89 -15.81 32.40
N VAL A 34 -32.26 -16.19 31.29
CA VAL A 34 -32.97 -16.59 30.08
C VAL A 34 -33.19 -18.10 30.16
N THR A 35 -34.44 -18.54 30.32
CA THR A 35 -34.79 -19.95 30.22
C THR A 35 -34.67 -20.39 28.76
N MET A 36 -33.80 -21.36 28.50
CA MET A 36 -33.53 -21.88 27.15
C MET A 36 -33.77 -23.39 27.12
N CYS A 37 -34.38 -23.88 26.03
CA CYS A 37 -34.64 -25.30 25.87
C CYS A 37 -33.34 -26.07 25.58
N LYS A 38 -33.27 -27.36 25.95
CA LYS A 38 -32.05 -28.18 25.75
C LYS A 38 -31.63 -28.30 24.27
N SER A 39 -32.59 -28.44 23.35
CA SER A 39 -32.29 -28.44 21.91
C SER A 39 -31.75 -27.09 21.47
N CYS A 40 -32.37 -25.99 21.91
CA CYS A 40 -31.92 -24.63 21.65
C CYS A 40 -30.47 -24.40 22.11
N LEU A 41 -30.11 -24.92 23.29
CA LEU A 41 -28.73 -24.87 23.79
C LEU A 41 -27.78 -25.66 22.89
N ASN A 42 -28.15 -26.89 22.52
CA ASN A 42 -27.33 -27.71 21.63
C ASN A 42 -27.11 -27.02 20.27
N ASP A 43 -28.15 -26.42 19.70
CA ASP A 43 -28.05 -25.69 18.43
C ASP A 43 -27.06 -24.51 18.55
N ILE A 44 -27.11 -23.77 19.66
CA ILE A 44 -26.15 -22.69 19.94
C ILE A 44 -24.72 -23.21 20.11
N LEU A 45 -24.54 -24.34 20.82
CA LEU A 45 -23.21 -24.93 21.03
C LEU A 45 -22.60 -25.43 19.72
N ILE A 46 -23.39 -26.11 18.88
CA ILE A 46 -22.99 -26.58 17.55
C ILE A 46 -22.64 -25.37 16.66
N GLY A 47 -23.50 -24.35 16.62
CA GLY A 47 -23.25 -23.14 15.84
C GLY A 47 -22.00 -22.39 16.30
N LYS A 48 -21.74 -22.34 17.61
CA LYS A 48 -20.52 -21.74 18.16
C LYS A 48 -19.27 -22.52 17.72
N GLU A 49 -19.28 -23.84 17.85
CA GLU A 49 -18.18 -24.71 17.41
C GLU A 49 -17.91 -24.52 15.92
N TYR A 50 -18.96 -24.45 15.11
CA TYR A 50 -18.85 -24.15 13.69
C TYR A 50 -18.16 -22.80 13.39
N VAL A 51 -18.57 -21.73 14.08
CA VAL A 51 -17.95 -20.41 13.92
C VAL A 51 -16.47 -20.44 14.31
N GLU A 52 -16.14 -21.09 15.43
CA GLU A 52 -14.75 -21.21 15.91
C GLU A 52 -13.89 -22.04 14.94
N ASP A 53 -14.44 -23.10 14.33
CA ASP A 53 -13.70 -24.04 13.49
C ASP A 53 -13.63 -23.66 12.01
N LYS A 54 -14.68 -23.04 11.45
CA LYS A 54 -14.79 -22.79 9.99
C LYS A 54 -14.71 -21.32 9.62
N LEU A 55 -15.24 -20.43 10.46
CA LEU A 55 -15.42 -19.02 10.14
C LEU A 55 -14.41 -18.10 10.81
N THR A 56 -13.58 -18.64 11.72
CA THR A 56 -12.59 -17.89 12.48
C THR A 56 -11.18 -18.18 11.96
N THR A 57 -10.36 -17.12 11.90
CA THR A 57 -8.93 -17.24 11.61
C THR A 57 -8.10 -16.14 12.28
N TYR A 58 -6.82 -16.08 11.95
CA TYR A 58 -5.90 -15.01 12.32
C TYR A 58 -5.47 -14.22 11.08
N TRP A 59 -5.73 -12.91 11.06
CA TRP A 59 -5.41 -12.02 9.95
C TRP A 59 -5.12 -10.60 10.46
N ILE A 60 -4.14 -9.93 9.86
CA ILE A 60 -3.73 -8.55 10.24
C ILE A 60 -3.43 -8.45 11.75
N ASP A 61 -2.67 -9.43 12.24
CA ASP A 61 -2.26 -9.55 13.64
C ASP A 61 -3.41 -9.65 14.66
N LYS A 62 -4.59 -10.15 14.22
CA LYS A 62 -5.79 -10.27 15.04
C LYS A 62 -6.58 -11.54 14.74
N SER A 63 -7.32 -12.03 15.74
CA SER A 63 -8.39 -12.99 15.48
C SER A 63 -9.52 -12.30 14.73
N VAL A 64 -10.01 -12.94 13.67
CA VAL A 64 -11.06 -12.41 12.81
C VAL A 64 -12.11 -13.50 12.51
N MET A 65 -13.37 -13.11 12.49
CA MET A 65 -14.50 -13.94 12.05
C MET A 65 -15.10 -13.36 10.78
N PHE A 66 -15.45 -14.23 9.83
CA PHE A 66 -16.26 -13.92 8.65
C PHE A 66 -17.63 -14.57 8.82
N LEU A 67 -18.63 -13.78 9.19
CA LEU A 67 -19.97 -14.27 9.53
C LEU A 67 -20.96 -13.97 8.40
N PRO A 68 -21.29 -14.94 7.54
CA PRO A 68 -22.35 -14.75 6.56
C PRO A 68 -23.69 -14.56 7.27
N HIS A 69 -24.51 -13.64 6.75
CA HIS A 69 -25.83 -13.33 7.32
C HIS A 69 -26.83 -14.47 7.15
N ASN A 70 -26.70 -15.23 6.06
CA ASN A 70 -27.49 -16.41 5.77
C ASN A 70 -26.57 -17.60 5.49
N PHE A 71 -27.03 -18.80 5.86
CA PHE A 71 -26.32 -20.03 5.57
C PHE A 71 -27.16 -20.88 4.61
N ASN A 72 -26.67 -21.09 3.38
CA ASN A 72 -27.31 -21.89 2.34
C ASN A 72 -26.25 -22.78 1.66
N GLU A 73 -26.69 -23.69 0.78
CA GLU A 73 -25.81 -24.66 0.10
C GLU A 73 -24.62 -24.01 -0.61
N GLN A 74 -24.80 -22.82 -1.19
CA GLN A 74 -23.71 -22.09 -1.87
C GLN A 74 -22.69 -21.54 -0.87
N THR A 75 -23.16 -20.97 0.24
CA THR A 75 -22.30 -20.46 1.32
C THR A 75 -21.56 -21.62 2.00
N GLU A 76 -22.26 -22.72 2.28
CA GLU A 76 -21.70 -23.96 2.80
C GLU A 76 -20.59 -24.50 1.90
N ALA A 77 -20.82 -24.54 0.58
CA ALA A 77 -19.82 -24.99 -0.38
C ALA A 77 -18.53 -24.14 -0.33
N ILE A 78 -18.65 -22.82 -0.14
CA ILE A 78 -17.50 -21.92 -0.02
C ILE A 78 -16.71 -22.21 1.26
N TYR A 79 -17.36 -22.30 2.42
CA TYR A 79 -16.65 -22.42 3.71
C TYR A 79 -16.21 -23.86 4.05
N GLU A 80 -16.87 -24.87 3.49
CA GLU A 80 -16.62 -26.28 3.82
C GLU A 80 -15.90 -27.06 2.72
N ASN A 81 -16.19 -26.76 1.45
CA ASN A 81 -15.77 -27.58 0.30
C ASN A 81 -14.71 -26.92 -0.58
N SER A 82 -14.29 -25.68 -0.29
CA SER A 82 -13.24 -25.03 -1.06
C SER A 82 -11.88 -25.71 -0.83
N THR A 83 -11.39 -26.43 -1.83
CA THR A 83 -10.07 -27.06 -1.85
C THR A 83 -9.00 -26.04 -2.24
N ILE A 84 -8.81 -24.98 -1.46
CA ILE A 84 -7.56 -24.21 -1.56
C ILE A 84 -6.45 -25.12 -1.05
N VAL A 85 -5.60 -25.55 -1.98
CA VAL A 85 -4.56 -26.56 -1.81
C VAL A 85 -3.47 -26.03 -0.88
N SER A 86 -3.65 -26.24 0.42
CA SER A 86 -2.52 -26.28 1.35
C SER A 86 -2.72 -27.43 2.33
N GLU A 87 -1.75 -28.34 2.38
CA GLU A 87 -1.80 -29.57 3.18
C GLU A 87 -1.85 -29.30 4.71
N ASP A 88 -1.66 -28.04 5.13
CA ASP A 88 -1.40 -27.64 6.52
C ASP A 88 -2.52 -26.77 7.18
N LYS A 89 -3.64 -26.50 6.52
CA LYS A 89 -4.66 -25.54 7.03
C LYS A 89 -6.03 -26.15 7.31
N LYS A 90 -6.60 -25.79 8.47
CA LYS A 90 -7.83 -26.38 9.05
C LYS A 90 -9.15 -25.93 8.41
N ASN A 91 -9.22 -24.72 7.84
CA ASN A 91 -10.45 -24.16 7.25
C ASN A 91 -10.16 -23.21 6.08
N PHE A 92 -11.15 -23.00 5.21
CA PHE A 92 -11.08 -22.13 4.01
C PHE A 92 -10.50 -20.74 4.33
N ILE A 93 -11.08 -20.05 5.30
CA ILE A 93 -10.75 -18.65 5.63
C ILE A 93 -9.32 -18.49 6.14
N SER A 94 -8.70 -19.54 6.71
CA SER A 94 -7.29 -19.50 7.11
C SER A 94 -6.31 -19.35 5.96
N ASN A 95 -6.77 -19.52 4.72
CA ASN A 95 -5.98 -19.20 3.53
C ASN A 95 -5.82 -17.70 3.31
N ILE A 96 -6.62 -16.84 3.94
CA ILE A 96 -6.56 -15.38 3.77
C ILE A 96 -5.19 -14.80 4.15
N TYR A 97 -4.36 -15.49 4.93
CA TYR A 97 -3.02 -14.99 5.22
C TYR A 97 -2.06 -15.09 4.03
N ASN A 98 -2.21 -16.11 3.17
CA ASN A 98 -1.30 -16.37 2.05
C ASN A 98 -1.95 -16.06 0.68
N ASP A 99 -3.24 -16.35 0.56
CA ASP A 99 -3.97 -16.44 -0.70
C ASP A 99 -5.19 -15.51 -0.67
N GLU A 100 -4.98 -14.25 -0.25
CA GLU A 100 -6.02 -13.22 -0.10
C GLU A 100 -6.91 -13.10 -1.35
N GLU A 101 -6.31 -13.04 -2.53
CA GLU A 101 -7.03 -12.94 -3.81
C GLU A 101 -7.99 -14.11 -4.04
N ILE A 102 -7.57 -15.34 -3.78
CA ILE A 102 -8.40 -16.54 -4.00
C ILE A 102 -9.52 -16.60 -2.95
N VAL A 103 -9.20 -16.29 -1.69
CA VAL A 103 -10.21 -16.27 -0.63
C VAL A 103 -11.26 -15.19 -0.89
N LEU A 104 -10.85 -13.99 -1.32
CA LEU A 104 -11.78 -12.92 -1.66
C LEU A 104 -12.56 -13.21 -2.95
N GLU A 105 -11.98 -13.92 -3.92
CA GLU A 105 -12.68 -14.39 -5.12
C GLU A 105 -13.84 -15.31 -4.75
N LEU A 106 -13.55 -16.37 -3.98
CA LEU A 106 -14.55 -17.35 -3.55
C LEU A 106 -15.61 -16.74 -2.63
N LEU A 107 -15.25 -15.82 -1.74
CA LEU A 107 -16.22 -15.04 -0.98
C LEU A 107 -17.10 -14.17 -1.88
N GLY A 108 -16.56 -13.71 -3.01
CA GLY A 108 -17.27 -12.94 -4.02
C GLY A 108 -18.27 -13.73 -4.85
N GLU A 109 -18.11 -15.05 -4.93
CA GLU A 109 -19.07 -15.97 -5.55
C GLU A 109 -20.29 -16.24 -4.63
N GLY A 110 -20.22 -15.85 -3.36
CA GLY A 110 -21.32 -16.01 -2.42
C GLY A 110 -22.57 -15.19 -2.80
N ASN A 111 -23.70 -15.50 -2.17
CA ASN A 111 -24.97 -14.81 -2.39
C ASN A 111 -25.54 -14.13 -1.13
N THR A 112 -24.74 -14.03 -0.08
CA THR A 112 -25.11 -13.43 1.20
C THR A 112 -24.11 -12.36 1.61
N GLU A 113 -24.59 -11.34 2.30
CA GLU A 113 -23.72 -10.39 2.99
C GLU A 113 -22.92 -11.09 4.10
N THR A 114 -21.72 -10.58 4.38
CA THR A 114 -20.81 -11.12 5.40
C THR A 114 -20.33 -10.02 6.33
N ASP A 115 -20.41 -10.24 7.63
CA ASP A 115 -19.76 -9.39 8.64
C ASP A 115 -18.32 -9.85 8.88
N ILE A 116 -17.39 -8.90 8.97
CA ILE A 116 -16.00 -9.15 9.35
C ILE A 116 -15.78 -8.60 10.75
N ILE A 117 -15.52 -9.47 11.73
CA ILE A 117 -15.39 -9.10 13.15
C ILE A 117 -13.97 -9.38 13.63
N PHE A 118 -13.24 -8.32 13.97
CA PHE A 118 -11.93 -8.41 14.62
C PHE A 118 -12.11 -8.39 16.14
N PHE A 119 -11.50 -9.36 16.83
CA PHE A 119 -11.69 -9.53 18.26
C PHE A 119 -10.43 -10.02 18.99
N GLU A 120 -10.45 -9.89 20.31
CA GLU A 120 -9.49 -10.51 21.23
C GLU A 120 -10.23 -11.42 22.21
N LYS A 121 -9.61 -12.57 22.51
CA LYS A 121 -10.14 -13.55 23.45
C LYS A 121 -9.21 -13.63 24.65
N GLU A 122 -9.72 -13.30 25.84
CA GLU A 122 -8.96 -13.42 27.09
C GLU A 122 -9.24 -14.80 27.72
N GLY A 123 -8.42 -15.78 27.36
CA GLY A 123 -8.62 -17.18 27.75
C GLY A 123 -9.98 -17.72 27.27
N ASN A 124 -10.73 -18.37 28.16
CA ASN A 124 -12.09 -18.86 27.86
C ASN A 124 -13.19 -17.95 28.41
N LYS A 125 -12.87 -16.76 28.94
CA LYS A 125 -13.78 -15.99 29.79
C LYS A 125 -14.42 -14.78 29.11
N THR A 126 -13.68 -14.10 28.24
CA THR A 126 -14.12 -12.81 27.71
C THR A 126 -13.80 -12.67 26.23
N PHE A 127 -14.77 -12.15 25.48
CA PHE A 127 -14.68 -11.84 24.06
C PHE A 127 -14.77 -10.32 23.89
N TYR A 128 -13.72 -9.69 23.35
CA TYR A 128 -13.66 -8.24 23.15
C TYR A 128 -13.65 -7.93 21.65
N ILE A 129 -14.75 -7.38 21.14
CA ILE A 129 -14.85 -6.92 19.75
C ILE A 129 -14.04 -5.62 19.62
N GLN A 130 -13.00 -5.65 18.78
CA GLN A 130 -12.14 -4.51 18.53
C GLN A 130 -12.63 -3.67 17.35
N HIS A 131 -13.14 -4.33 16.32
CA HIS A 131 -13.60 -3.67 15.11
C HIS A 131 -14.58 -4.57 14.35
N THR A 132 -15.48 -3.94 13.60
CA THR A 132 -16.47 -4.66 12.80
C THR A 132 -16.70 -3.93 11.49
N ILE A 133 -16.64 -4.67 10.39
CA ILE A 133 -17.09 -4.23 9.08
C ILE A 133 -18.37 -5.02 8.80
N LYS A 134 -19.49 -4.32 8.62
CA LYS A 134 -20.82 -4.95 8.54
C LYS A 134 -21.30 -5.03 7.11
N SER A 135 -22.12 -6.04 6.83
CA SER A 135 -22.90 -6.15 5.59
C SER A 135 -22.04 -6.04 4.33
N MET A 136 -20.90 -6.73 4.30
CA MET A 136 -20.06 -6.74 3.10
C MET A 136 -20.74 -7.53 2.00
N LEU A 137 -20.98 -6.88 0.87
CA LEU A 137 -21.54 -7.51 -0.32
C LEU A 137 -20.51 -8.47 -0.96
N PRO A 138 -20.93 -9.65 -1.44
CA PRO A 138 -20.09 -10.55 -2.24
C PRO A 138 -19.35 -9.84 -3.38
N SER A 139 -20.06 -9.00 -4.14
CA SER A 139 -19.48 -8.25 -5.26
C SER A 139 -18.25 -7.42 -4.86
N ARG A 140 -18.20 -6.92 -3.61
CA ARG A 140 -17.07 -6.16 -3.12
C ARG A 140 -15.84 -7.03 -2.83
N PHE A 141 -16.04 -8.25 -2.35
CA PHE A 141 -14.95 -9.22 -2.22
C PHE A 141 -14.37 -9.56 -3.60
N GLY A 142 -15.23 -9.83 -4.58
CA GLY A 142 -14.83 -10.11 -5.96
C GLY A 142 -14.06 -8.95 -6.61
N GLU A 143 -14.54 -7.72 -6.47
CA GLU A 143 -13.85 -6.51 -6.95
C GLU A 143 -12.43 -6.39 -6.35
N LEU A 144 -12.30 -6.55 -5.03
CA LEU A 144 -11.00 -6.47 -4.36
C LEU A 144 -10.05 -7.59 -4.81
N SER A 145 -10.57 -8.80 -5.06
CA SER A 145 -9.77 -9.92 -5.59
C SER A 145 -9.17 -9.60 -6.96
N VAL A 146 -9.99 -9.06 -7.88
CA VAL A 146 -9.53 -8.64 -9.21
C VAL A 146 -8.43 -7.61 -9.10
N LEU A 147 -8.59 -6.60 -8.24
CA LEU A 147 -7.59 -5.55 -8.04
C LEU A 147 -6.28 -6.08 -7.43
N LEU A 148 -6.34 -6.98 -6.44
CA LEU A 148 -5.13 -7.60 -5.86
C LEU A 148 -4.36 -8.38 -6.92
N THR A 149 -5.07 -9.08 -7.79
CA THR A 149 -4.51 -9.87 -8.91
C THR A 149 -3.89 -8.97 -9.97
N GLU A 150 -4.61 -7.94 -10.43
CA GLU A 150 -4.15 -6.99 -11.45
C GLU A 150 -2.86 -6.29 -11.05
N TYR A 151 -2.80 -5.77 -9.82
CA TYR A 151 -1.64 -5.04 -9.32
C TYR A 151 -0.50 -5.97 -8.83
N GLY A 152 -0.80 -7.25 -8.59
CA GLY A 152 0.14 -8.23 -8.04
C GLY A 152 0.64 -7.80 -6.66
N ILE A 153 -0.27 -7.37 -5.79
CA ILE A 153 0.01 -6.91 -4.42
C ILE A 153 -0.93 -7.59 -3.43
N LYS A 154 -0.47 -7.72 -2.17
CA LYS A 154 -1.27 -8.24 -1.05
C LYS A 154 -1.81 -7.09 -0.21
N LEU A 155 -2.95 -7.29 0.47
CA LEU A 155 -3.56 -6.32 1.37
C LEU A 155 -2.62 -5.92 2.51
N TYR A 156 -1.84 -6.86 3.03
CA TYR A 156 -0.79 -6.56 4.01
C TYR A 156 0.19 -5.48 3.53
N ASN A 157 0.61 -5.53 2.25
CA ASN A 157 1.49 -4.52 1.66
C ASN A 157 0.76 -3.17 1.58
N ILE A 158 -0.47 -3.16 1.09
CA ILE A 158 -1.32 -1.96 1.01
C ILE A 158 -1.44 -1.29 2.39
N ILE A 159 -1.73 -2.08 3.43
CA ILE A 159 -1.84 -1.60 4.81
C ILE A 159 -0.52 -1.03 5.31
N ASN A 160 0.61 -1.69 5.05
CA ASN A 160 1.91 -1.22 5.52
C ASN A 160 2.32 0.13 4.91
N TYR A 161 2.15 0.29 3.59
CA TYR A 161 2.44 1.56 2.92
C TYR A 161 1.47 2.68 3.34
N SER A 162 0.24 2.33 3.72
CA SER A 162 -0.82 3.29 3.99
C SER A 162 -1.03 3.61 5.48
N THR A 163 -0.33 2.95 6.40
CA THR A 163 -0.53 3.12 7.86
C THR A 163 0.74 3.42 8.66
N ALA A 164 1.89 3.59 8.01
CA ALA A 164 3.13 3.99 8.67
C ALA A 164 2.98 5.30 9.45
N ILE A 165 3.33 5.34 10.73
CA ILE A 165 3.21 6.54 11.59
C ILE A 165 4.59 7.14 11.87
N LYS A 166 5.58 6.29 12.13
CA LYS A 166 6.97 6.71 12.34
C LYS A 166 7.97 5.64 11.93
N VAL A 167 9.20 6.08 11.67
CA VAL A 167 10.36 5.20 11.53
C VAL A 167 10.99 5.05 12.91
N GLY A 168 10.83 3.88 13.52
CA GLY A 168 11.41 3.52 14.81
C GLY A 168 12.78 2.85 14.69
N LEU A 169 13.38 2.52 15.85
CA LEU A 169 14.67 1.82 15.90
C LEU A 169 14.62 0.42 15.29
N LYS A 170 13.46 -0.25 15.37
CA LYS A 170 13.27 -1.64 14.91
C LYS A 170 12.57 -1.75 13.55
N GLY A 171 12.11 -0.64 12.97
CA GLY A 171 11.33 -0.68 11.72
C GLY A 171 10.29 0.42 11.61
N ILE A 172 9.42 0.28 10.62
CA ILE A 172 8.20 1.10 10.49
C ILE A 172 7.25 0.75 11.63
N GLU A 173 6.79 1.78 12.34
CA GLU A 173 5.80 1.64 13.40
C GLU A 173 4.42 2.09 12.89
N THR A 174 3.41 1.31 13.26
CA THR A 174 1.98 1.56 12.99
C THR A 174 1.17 1.15 14.24
N THR A 175 -0.12 1.48 14.27
CA THR A 175 -1.03 1.04 15.34
C THR A 175 -2.10 0.13 14.78
N ASN A 176 -2.60 -0.81 15.60
CA ASN A 176 -3.72 -1.68 15.23
C ASN A 176 -4.95 -0.86 14.79
N LYS A 177 -5.19 0.29 15.43
CA LYS A 177 -6.27 1.22 15.06
C LYS A 177 -6.14 1.72 13.61
N GLU A 178 -4.93 2.10 13.19
CA GLU A 178 -4.70 2.57 11.82
C GLU A 178 -4.78 1.43 10.81
N LYS A 179 -4.28 0.23 11.14
CA LYS A 179 -4.46 -0.98 10.32
C LYS A 179 -5.93 -1.27 10.08
N LEU A 180 -6.73 -1.37 11.15
CA LEU A 180 -8.15 -1.70 11.05
C LEU A 180 -8.96 -0.60 10.33
N ARG A 181 -8.62 0.68 10.53
CA ARG A 181 -9.20 1.79 9.75
C ARG A 181 -8.91 1.70 8.26
N MET A 182 -7.71 1.24 7.89
CA MET A 182 -7.34 1.05 6.49
C MET A 182 -8.11 -0.12 5.87
N VAL A 183 -8.25 -1.24 6.61
CA VAL A 183 -9.08 -2.37 6.17
C VAL A 183 -10.53 -1.92 5.98
N ASP A 184 -11.11 -1.26 6.97
CA ASP A 184 -12.47 -0.71 6.90
C ASP A 184 -12.65 0.22 5.69
N ALA A 185 -11.65 1.08 5.41
CA ALA A 185 -11.69 1.97 4.25
C ALA A 185 -11.63 1.21 2.92
N ILE A 186 -10.77 0.19 2.81
CA ILE A 186 -10.64 -0.62 1.61
C ILE A 186 -11.90 -1.43 1.36
N PHE A 187 -12.45 -2.09 2.38
CA PHE A 187 -13.65 -2.90 2.21
C PHE A 187 -14.86 -2.03 1.90
N LEU A 188 -15.03 -0.88 2.54
CA LEU A 188 -16.19 -0.01 2.33
C LEU A 188 -16.01 1.09 1.26
N GLY A 189 -14.86 1.15 0.59
CA GLY A 189 -14.56 2.21 -0.39
C GLY A 189 -14.57 3.62 0.22
N LYS A 190 -14.14 3.77 1.48
CA LYS A 190 -14.15 5.07 2.16
C LYS A 190 -12.97 5.93 1.69
N SER A 191 -13.24 7.22 1.52
CA SER A 191 -12.22 8.20 1.13
C SER A 191 -11.06 8.28 2.13
N ILE A 192 -9.85 8.26 1.59
CA ILE A 192 -8.57 8.42 2.28
C ILE A 192 -7.93 9.71 1.80
N ASN A 193 -7.35 10.47 2.72
CA ASN A 193 -6.64 11.68 2.36
C ASN A 193 -5.35 11.36 1.57
N ARG A 194 -5.27 11.80 0.30
CA ARG A 194 -4.11 11.64 -0.59
C ARG A 194 -2.79 12.11 0.02
N ASN A 195 -2.78 13.26 0.70
CA ASN A 195 -1.56 13.77 1.33
C ASN A 195 -1.12 12.86 2.48
N THR A 196 -2.07 12.37 3.29
CA THR A 196 -1.76 11.40 4.34
C THR A 196 -1.19 10.12 3.74
N PHE A 197 -1.74 9.59 2.65
CA PHE A 197 -1.18 8.44 1.97
C PHE A 197 0.30 8.67 1.59
N PHE A 198 0.62 9.74 0.84
CA PHE A 198 1.99 9.98 0.40
C PHE A 198 2.94 10.22 1.58
N THR A 199 2.52 10.93 2.62
CA THR A 199 3.34 11.08 3.84
C THR A 199 3.71 9.73 4.44
N ARG A 200 2.76 8.79 4.55
CA ARG A 200 3.01 7.46 5.12
C ARG A 200 3.84 6.58 4.20
N ALA A 201 3.51 6.55 2.91
CA ALA A 201 4.23 5.78 1.90
C ALA A 201 5.70 6.23 1.81
N MET A 202 5.96 7.55 1.87
CA MET A 202 7.32 8.08 1.84
C MET A 202 8.11 7.80 3.13
N MET A 203 7.46 7.58 4.27
CA MET A 203 8.15 7.06 5.47
C MET A 203 8.66 5.64 5.25
N VAL A 204 7.85 4.77 4.62
CA VAL A 204 8.27 3.42 4.25
C VAL A 204 9.44 3.49 3.27
N HIS A 205 9.33 4.31 2.22
CA HIS A 205 10.44 4.49 1.28
C HIS A 205 11.72 4.97 1.94
N LYS A 206 11.64 5.95 2.86
CA LYS A 206 12.80 6.44 3.62
C LYS A 206 13.48 5.32 4.39
N TYR A 207 12.71 4.48 5.09
CA TYR A 207 13.27 3.37 5.86
C TYR A 207 13.96 2.34 4.95
N GLU A 208 13.29 1.91 3.87
CA GLU A 208 13.85 0.95 2.92
C GLU A 208 15.10 1.50 2.23
N PHE A 209 15.12 2.80 1.87
CA PHE A 209 16.28 3.46 1.27
C PHE A 209 17.48 3.48 2.20
N ILE A 210 17.30 3.85 3.47
CA ILE A 210 18.39 3.88 4.46
C ILE A 210 18.98 2.48 4.68
N ASN A 211 18.16 1.43 4.57
CA ASN A 211 18.57 0.05 4.75
C ASN A 211 19.01 -0.65 3.45
N GLY A 212 19.07 0.05 2.32
CA GLY A 212 19.48 -0.51 1.03
C GLY A 212 18.49 -1.52 0.42
N LYS A 213 17.22 -1.49 0.86
CA LYS A 213 16.13 -2.37 0.43
C LYS A 213 15.09 -1.64 -0.43
N ASN A 214 15.43 -0.47 -0.96
CA ASN A 214 14.54 0.36 -1.75
C ASN A 214 14.24 -0.15 -3.18
N LYS A 215 14.82 -1.29 -3.57
CA LYS A 215 14.57 -1.88 -4.88
C LYS A 215 13.08 -2.18 -5.01
N PHE A 216 12.41 -1.56 -5.99
CA PHE A 216 10.96 -1.64 -6.25
C PHE A 216 10.03 -0.88 -5.30
N THR A 217 10.53 -0.18 -4.28
CA THR A 217 9.64 0.48 -3.30
C THR A 217 8.76 1.56 -3.94
N ILE A 218 9.29 2.37 -4.86
CA ILE A 218 8.52 3.41 -5.54
C ILE A 218 7.45 2.82 -6.45
N SER A 219 7.78 1.75 -7.19
CA SER A 219 6.80 1.01 -8.00
C SER A 219 5.68 0.45 -7.13
N ASN A 220 6.01 -0.15 -5.99
CA ASN A 220 5.03 -0.67 -5.04
C ASN A 220 4.14 0.43 -4.46
N ILE A 221 4.69 1.61 -4.14
CA ILE A 221 3.88 2.77 -3.72
C ILE A 221 2.88 3.16 -4.83
N GLY A 222 3.32 3.16 -6.10
CA GLY A 222 2.44 3.43 -7.24
C GLY A 222 1.31 2.39 -7.39
N LYS A 223 1.64 1.11 -7.24
CA LYS A 223 0.65 0.01 -7.28
C LYS A 223 -0.37 0.13 -6.14
N VAL A 224 0.10 0.35 -4.92
CA VAL A 224 -0.78 0.55 -3.75
C VAL A 224 -1.67 1.79 -3.94
N TYR A 225 -1.11 2.89 -4.44
CA TYR A 225 -1.89 4.10 -4.71
C TYR A 225 -3.02 3.84 -5.70
N ASN A 226 -2.73 3.17 -6.82
CA ASN A 226 -3.74 2.92 -7.85
C ASN A 226 -4.74 1.83 -7.45
N PHE A 227 -4.32 0.82 -6.68
CA PHE A 227 -5.26 -0.08 -6.00
C PHE A 227 -6.25 0.70 -5.15
N LEU A 228 -5.78 1.66 -4.34
CA LEU A 228 -6.66 2.48 -3.51
C LEU A 228 -7.54 3.43 -4.34
N VAL A 229 -7.10 3.83 -5.54
CA VAL A 229 -7.94 4.61 -6.45
C VAL A 229 -9.07 3.77 -7.00
N ASP A 230 -8.76 2.58 -7.53
CA ASP A 230 -9.75 1.72 -8.16
C ASP A 230 -10.68 1.07 -7.13
N ALA A 231 -10.20 0.85 -5.91
CA ALA A 231 -11.03 0.49 -4.76
C ALA A 231 -11.91 1.66 -4.27
N GLY A 232 -11.87 2.85 -4.90
CA GLY A 232 -12.71 4.00 -4.54
C GLY A 232 -12.27 4.76 -3.29
N CYS A 233 -11.07 4.50 -2.76
CA CYS A 233 -10.57 5.16 -1.56
C CYS A 233 -9.84 6.48 -1.85
N ILE A 234 -9.23 6.64 -3.03
CA ILE A 234 -8.44 7.82 -3.41
C ILE A 234 -8.84 8.26 -4.84
N GLU A 235 -8.66 9.53 -5.18
CA GLU A 235 -8.92 10.04 -6.52
C GLU A 235 -7.64 10.39 -7.29
N GLY A 236 -7.75 10.34 -8.62
CA GLY A 236 -6.71 10.74 -9.55
C GLY A 236 -5.60 9.69 -9.60
N GLY A 237 -5.92 8.52 -10.15
CA GLY A 237 -4.99 7.45 -10.50
C GLY A 237 -4.23 7.69 -11.81
N PHE A 238 -3.37 6.75 -12.15
CA PHE A 238 -2.56 6.67 -13.36
C PHE A 238 -2.32 5.20 -13.73
N LYS A 239 -2.04 4.90 -15.00
CA LYS A 239 -1.82 3.54 -15.47
C LYS A 239 -0.42 3.06 -15.05
N VAL A 240 -0.29 2.62 -13.80
CA VAL A 240 0.99 2.21 -13.19
C VAL A 240 1.54 0.92 -13.77
N MET A 241 0.69 0.07 -14.34
CA MET A 241 1.09 -1.22 -14.93
C MET A 241 1.57 -1.07 -16.38
N THR A 242 1.35 0.09 -17.02
CA THR A 242 1.72 0.34 -18.41
C THR A 242 3.21 0.65 -18.53
N GLN A 243 3.86 0.04 -19.52
CA GLN A 243 5.21 0.42 -19.94
C GLN A 243 5.11 1.50 -21.00
N TYR A 244 5.70 2.67 -20.71
CA TYR A 244 5.70 3.81 -21.64
C TYR A 244 7.00 3.83 -22.45
N GLY A 245 6.93 4.31 -23.70
CA GLY A 245 8.08 4.51 -24.56
C GLY A 245 8.94 5.71 -24.16
N ASP A 246 8.32 6.79 -23.66
CA ASP A 246 9.00 7.95 -23.07
C ASP A 246 8.13 8.71 -22.04
N TYR A 247 8.72 9.75 -21.43
CA TYR A 247 8.03 10.56 -20.41
C TYR A 247 6.88 11.40 -20.98
N LYS A 248 6.90 11.73 -22.28
CA LYS A 248 5.83 12.52 -22.91
C LYS A 248 4.59 11.66 -23.07
N GLU A 249 4.77 10.43 -23.54
CA GLU A 249 3.71 9.40 -23.55
C GLU A 249 3.14 9.20 -22.14
N LEU A 250 4.00 9.02 -21.13
CA LEU A 250 3.56 8.89 -19.74
C LEU A 250 2.72 10.08 -19.26
N PHE A 251 3.10 11.32 -19.59
CA PHE A 251 2.31 12.50 -19.22
C PHE A 251 0.98 12.60 -19.99
N MET A 252 0.96 12.27 -21.29
CA MET A 252 -0.24 12.33 -22.13
C MET A 252 -1.26 11.27 -21.76
N ASP A 253 -0.83 10.08 -21.38
CA ASP A 253 -1.72 8.98 -21.02
C ASP A 253 -2.31 9.12 -19.61
N ASN A 254 -1.72 9.99 -18.78
CA ASN A 254 -2.06 10.16 -17.36
C ASN A 254 -2.36 11.62 -17.00
N LEU A 255 -3.13 12.32 -17.84
CA LEU A 255 -3.48 13.74 -17.65
C LEU A 255 -4.15 14.03 -16.30
N SER A 256 -4.95 13.10 -15.79
CA SER A 256 -5.61 13.22 -14.48
C SER A 256 -4.60 13.29 -13.33
N TYR A 257 -3.54 12.48 -13.38
CA TYR A 257 -2.48 12.49 -12.37
C TYR A 257 -1.46 13.60 -12.62
N PHE A 258 -0.93 13.73 -13.84
CA PHE A 258 0.02 14.77 -14.25
C PHE A 258 -0.70 16.04 -14.69
N ASN A 259 -1.68 16.46 -13.88
CA ASN A 259 -2.52 17.63 -14.12
C ASN A 259 -1.85 18.97 -13.76
N SER A 260 -0.58 18.96 -13.34
CA SER A 260 0.13 20.18 -12.95
C SER A 260 1.57 20.19 -13.46
N ASN A 261 2.07 21.39 -13.73
CA ASN A 261 3.43 21.57 -14.23
C ASN A 261 4.47 21.17 -13.18
N GLU A 262 4.21 21.38 -11.89
CA GLU A 262 5.09 21.00 -10.79
C GLU A 262 5.33 19.49 -10.74
N LYS A 263 4.29 18.69 -10.98
CA LYS A 263 4.41 17.22 -11.03
C LYS A 263 5.33 16.80 -12.18
N LYS A 264 5.10 17.35 -13.37
CA LYS A 264 5.92 17.07 -14.56
C LYS A 264 7.38 17.50 -14.32
N SER A 265 7.61 18.69 -13.76
CA SER A 265 8.94 19.19 -13.41
C SER A 265 9.69 18.30 -12.43
N TRP A 266 9.05 17.87 -11.33
CA TRP A 266 9.70 17.02 -10.34
C TRP A 266 10.07 15.65 -10.91
N PHE A 267 9.23 15.10 -11.77
CA PHE A 267 9.51 13.84 -12.46
C PHE A 267 10.74 13.98 -13.37
N LEU A 268 10.78 15.03 -14.19
CA LEU A 268 11.89 15.32 -15.10
C LEU A 268 13.22 15.55 -14.36
N ILE A 269 13.20 16.27 -13.25
CA ILE A 269 14.39 16.45 -12.40
C ILE A 269 14.85 15.11 -11.80
N GLY A 270 13.93 14.22 -11.42
CA GLY A 270 14.25 12.86 -10.99
C GLY A 270 14.98 12.06 -12.07
N MET A 271 14.48 12.09 -13.30
CA MET A 271 15.12 11.42 -14.44
C MET A 271 16.54 11.96 -14.70
N ALA A 272 16.68 13.29 -14.77
CA ALA A 272 17.96 13.95 -14.97
C ALA A 272 18.96 13.58 -13.85
N TYR A 273 18.48 13.46 -12.61
CA TYR A 273 19.27 13.06 -11.46
C TYR A 273 19.86 11.66 -11.61
N ASN A 274 19.03 10.68 -11.98
CA ASN A 274 19.49 9.32 -12.17
C ASN A 274 20.48 9.21 -13.34
N PHE A 275 20.22 9.91 -14.45
CA PHE A 275 21.10 9.92 -15.61
C PHE A 275 22.49 10.49 -15.29
N VAL A 276 22.55 11.66 -14.62
CA VAL A 276 23.83 12.26 -14.20
C VAL A 276 24.59 11.32 -13.26
N ASN A 277 23.90 10.68 -12.31
CA ASN A 277 24.52 9.69 -11.42
C ASN A 277 25.13 8.50 -12.18
N TYR A 278 24.39 7.96 -13.15
CA TYR A 278 24.86 6.88 -13.99
C TYR A 278 26.13 7.28 -14.74
N MET A 279 26.14 8.46 -15.39
CA MET A 279 27.29 8.95 -16.15
C MET A 279 28.53 9.17 -15.27
N ILE A 280 28.36 9.70 -14.05
CA ILE A 280 29.47 9.87 -13.09
C ILE A 280 30.04 8.51 -12.69
N LYS A 281 29.18 7.53 -12.36
CA LYS A 281 29.61 6.19 -11.95
C LYS A 281 30.38 5.49 -13.07
N LYS A 282 29.90 5.62 -14.32
CA LYS A 282 30.53 5.05 -15.51
C LYS A 282 31.89 5.70 -15.84
N GLY A 283 31.98 7.02 -15.73
CA GLY A 283 33.24 7.75 -15.95
C GLY A 283 34.35 7.34 -14.97
N ASN A 284 33.99 7.11 -13.71
CA ASN A 284 34.94 6.74 -12.65
C ASN A 284 35.40 5.28 -12.71
N SER A 285 34.68 4.37 -13.39
CA SER A 285 35.10 2.96 -13.52
C SER A 285 36.30 2.76 -14.47
N ASN A 286 36.66 3.76 -15.29
CA ASN A 286 37.76 3.67 -16.24
C ASN A 286 39.11 4.18 -15.68
N GLU A 287 39.12 4.83 -14.51
CA GLU A 287 40.33 5.30 -13.84
C GLU A 287 40.71 4.33 -12.69
N GLU A 288 41.71 3.49 -12.92
CA GLU A 288 42.44 2.69 -11.93
C GLU A 288 41.63 2.01 -10.80
N GLY A 289 40.77 1.04 -11.12
CA GLY A 289 40.43 -0.10 -10.25
C GLY A 289 39.87 0.18 -8.84
N LYS A 290 39.66 1.45 -8.46
CA LYS A 290 39.02 1.89 -7.23
C LYS A 290 37.67 2.44 -7.65
N ILE A 291 36.62 1.66 -7.38
CA ILE A 291 35.24 2.13 -7.40
C ILE A 291 35.18 3.34 -6.46
N ALA A 292 35.30 4.55 -7.00
CA ALA A 292 35.33 5.75 -6.21
C ALA A 292 34.01 5.84 -5.42
N ASP A 293 34.17 5.95 -4.11
CA ASP A 293 33.13 6.13 -3.11
C ASP A 293 31.96 6.97 -3.63
N ARG A 294 30.73 6.47 -3.38
CA ARG A 294 29.44 7.16 -3.41
C ARG A 294 29.50 8.53 -4.09
N SER A 295 28.91 8.65 -5.28
CA SER A 295 28.77 9.95 -5.95
C SER A 295 28.26 10.96 -4.90
N SER A 296 28.72 12.21 -4.93
CA SER A 296 28.26 13.24 -3.98
C SER A 296 26.73 13.48 -3.97
N LEU A 297 26.04 12.85 -4.93
CA LEU A 297 24.60 12.77 -5.15
C LEU A 297 23.94 11.56 -4.43
N ASP A 298 24.69 10.60 -3.90
CA ASP A 298 24.19 9.43 -3.15
C ASP A 298 24.00 9.72 -1.63
N LYS A 299 23.96 10.99 -1.22
CA LYS A 299 23.78 11.36 0.20
C LYS A 299 22.29 11.37 0.57
N ASN A 300 21.93 10.80 1.72
CA ASN A 300 20.57 10.71 2.29
C ASN A 300 19.85 12.05 2.58
N PHE A 301 20.31 13.18 2.03
CA PHE A 301 19.79 14.51 2.33
C PHE A 301 18.39 14.76 1.77
N PHE A 302 17.95 13.98 0.75
CA PHE A 302 16.61 14.14 0.15
C PHE A 302 15.49 14.12 1.19
N PHE A 303 15.58 13.21 2.17
CA PHE A 303 14.54 13.04 3.17
C PHE A 303 14.45 14.21 4.18
N ALA A 304 15.50 15.04 4.28
CA ALA A 304 15.49 16.25 5.09
C ALA A 304 14.92 17.47 4.34
N ARG A 305 14.76 17.37 3.01
CA ARG A 305 14.24 18.47 2.17
C ARG A 305 12.72 18.49 2.12
N LYS A 306 12.17 19.65 1.75
CA LYS A 306 10.72 19.92 1.67
C LYS A 306 10.17 19.81 0.24
N PHE A 307 11.05 19.65 -0.76
CA PHE A 307 10.65 19.52 -2.17
C PHE A 307 9.74 20.67 -2.63
N ASN A 308 10.12 21.87 -2.20
CA ASN A 308 9.50 23.12 -2.65
C ASN A 308 10.32 23.76 -3.77
N PHE A 309 9.89 24.93 -4.25
CA PHE A 309 10.60 25.67 -5.30
C PHE A 309 12.08 25.94 -4.98
N LYS A 310 12.44 26.25 -3.72
CA LYS A 310 13.84 26.47 -3.33
C LYS A 310 14.66 25.19 -3.46
N ASP A 311 14.09 24.06 -3.06
CA ASP A 311 14.73 22.75 -3.23
C ASP A 311 14.85 22.39 -4.71
N PHE A 312 13.87 22.72 -5.54
CA PHE A 312 13.94 22.52 -6.99
C PHE A 312 15.13 23.27 -7.60
N ILE A 313 15.26 24.58 -7.31
CA ILE A 313 16.40 25.39 -7.79
C ILE A 313 17.73 24.79 -7.32
N TYR A 314 17.80 24.33 -6.07
CA TYR A 314 18.98 23.64 -5.55
C TYR A 314 19.32 22.38 -6.36
N PHE A 315 18.35 21.49 -6.61
CA PHE A 315 18.60 20.28 -7.41
C PHE A 315 19.00 20.62 -8.84
N SER A 316 18.35 21.59 -9.47
CA SER A 316 18.63 22.00 -10.85
C SER A 316 20.06 22.56 -11.00
N ASN A 317 20.49 23.41 -10.07
CA ASN A 317 21.86 23.94 -10.04
C ASN A 317 22.88 22.84 -9.73
N LEU A 318 22.57 21.96 -8.77
CA LEU A 318 23.42 20.83 -8.43
C LEU A 318 23.66 19.93 -9.65
N LEU A 319 22.64 19.64 -10.44
CA LEU A 319 22.80 18.85 -11.66
C LEU A 319 23.65 19.58 -12.71
N SER A 320 23.41 20.88 -12.91
CA SER A 320 24.18 21.71 -13.84
C SER A 320 25.68 21.75 -13.47
N ASP A 321 25.99 21.98 -12.18
CA ASP A 321 27.36 22.00 -11.67
C ASP A 321 28.07 20.65 -11.87
N LYS A 322 27.34 19.53 -11.67
CA LYS A 322 27.88 18.19 -11.86
C LYS A 322 28.12 17.88 -13.33
N MET A 323 27.20 18.28 -14.21
CA MET A 323 27.39 18.13 -15.65
C MET A 323 28.66 18.85 -16.12
N ILE A 324 28.88 20.09 -15.67
CA ILE A 324 30.10 20.85 -16.00
C ILE A 324 31.34 20.15 -15.42
N LYS A 325 31.31 19.82 -14.12
CA LYS A 325 32.46 19.20 -13.43
C LYS A 325 32.91 17.90 -14.09
N TYR A 326 31.97 17.05 -14.48
CA TYR A 326 32.23 15.73 -15.06
C TYR A 326 32.16 15.72 -16.60
N LYS A 327 32.11 16.91 -17.24
CA LYS A 327 32.03 17.06 -18.71
C LYS A 327 30.94 16.20 -19.36
N ILE A 328 29.77 16.15 -18.73
CA ILE A 328 28.61 15.41 -19.25
C ILE A 328 27.91 16.30 -20.28
N SER A 329 28.11 16.00 -21.56
CA SER A 329 27.38 16.63 -22.67
C SER A 329 26.31 15.66 -23.18
N SER A 330 25.04 16.06 -23.11
CA SER A 330 23.92 15.33 -23.68
C SER A 330 22.83 16.33 -24.05
N ALA A 331 22.43 16.36 -25.32
CA ALA A 331 21.35 17.24 -25.79
C ALA A 331 20.04 16.92 -25.06
N TRP A 332 19.69 15.63 -24.98
CA TRP A 332 18.54 15.15 -24.22
C TRP A 332 18.51 15.64 -22.76
N LEU A 333 19.64 15.59 -22.06
CA LEU A 333 19.72 16.05 -20.67
C LEU A 333 19.53 17.57 -20.56
N LYS A 334 20.08 18.34 -21.50
CA LYS A 334 19.86 19.79 -21.57
C LYS A 334 18.39 20.13 -21.83
N ASP A 335 17.75 19.38 -22.72
CA ASP A 335 16.33 19.56 -23.05
C ASP A 335 15.45 19.26 -21.83
N ILE A 336 15.68 18.13 -21.14
CA ILE A 336 14.94 17.78 -19.91
C ILE A 336 15.13 18.83 -18.82
N LEU A 337 16.36 19.30 -18.60
CA LEU A 337 16.61 20.33 -17.59
C LEU A 337 15.93 21.66 -17.96
N THR A 338 15.92 22.02 -19.24
CA THR A 338 15.26 23.24 -19.72
C THR A 338 13.74 23.13 -19.57
N GLU A 339 13.14 22.06 -20.08
CA GLU A 339 11.70 21.79 -19.96
C GLU A 339 11.26 21.75 -18.50
N SER A 340 12.03 21.11 -17.61
CA SER A 340 11.71 21.05 -16.19
C SER A 340 11.67 22.44 -15.53
N LYS A 341 12.59 23.35 -15.92
CA LYS A 341 12.66 24.73 -15.42
C LYS A 341 11.51 25.57 -15.94
N GLU A 342 11.17 25.45 -17.23
CA GLU A 342 10.05 26.16 -17.85
C GLU A 342 8.71 25.79 -17.20
N LEU A 343 8.50 24.50 -16.95
CA LEU A 343 7.33 23.99 -16.25
C LEU A 343 7.28 24.52 -14.80
N MET A 344 8.40 24.51 -14.07
CA MET A 344 8.43 24.95 -12.68
C MET A 344 8.31 26.48 -12.53
N ALA A 345 8.72 27.24 -13.54
CA ALA A 345 8.53 28.69 -13.60
C ALA A 345 7.05 29.10 -13.75
N ASN A 346 6.21 28.20 -14.28
CA ASN A 346 4.79 28.41 -14.50
C ASN A 346 3.95 27.41 -13.67
N PRO A 347 3.98 27.49 -12.32
CA PRO A 347 3.23 26.58 -11.46
C PRO A 347 1.73 26.71 -11.69
N SER A 348 1.04 25.56 -11.80
CA SER A 348 -0.40 25.49 -12.08
C SER A 348 -1.20 24.86 -10.95
N GLY A 349 -0.57 24.59 -9.79
CA GLY A 349 -1.26 24.02 -8.65
C GLY A 349 -0.45 23.99 -7.35
N LYS A 350 -1.02 23.38 -6.32
CA LYS A 350 -0.32 23.13 -5.05
C LYS A 350 -0.04 21.64 -4.91
N LEU A 351 1.24 21.28 -4.91
CA LEU A 351 1.72 19.92 -4.71
C LEU A 351 2.23 19.74 -3.27
N SER A 352 1.87 18.62 -2.63
CA SER A 352 2.40 18.32 -1.29
C SER A 352 3.87 17.90 -1.36
N SER A 353 4.64 18.16 -0.30
CA SER A 353 6.06 17.81 -0.23
C SER A 353 6.30 16.31 -0.45
N ASP A 354 5.50 15.45 0.16
CA ASP A 354 5.73 14.00 0.10
C ASP A 354 5.29 13.41 -1.24
N GLU A 355 4.26 13.98 -1.87
CA GLU A 355 3.91 13.62 -3.25
C GLU A 355 4.99 14.09 -4.24
N ALA A 356 5.53 15.31 -4.07
CA ALA A 356 6.66 15.78 -4.88
C ALA A 356 7.89 14.88 -4.75
N LYS A 357 8.20 14.39 -3.54
CA LYS A 357 9.25 13.39 -3.30
C LYS A 357 8.97 12.10 -4.04
N TYR A 358 7.75 11.55 -3.89
CA TYR A 358 7.35 10.34 -4.60
C TYR A 358 7.56 10.48 -6.11
N ILE A 359 7.09 11.58 -6.70
CA ILE A 359 7.19 11.83 -8.14
C ILE A 359 8.65 11.97 -8.59
N PHE A 360 9.49 12.66 -7.81
CA PHE A 360 10.92 12.75 -8.09
C PHE A 360 11.59 11.38 -8.07
N PHE A 361 11.33 10.55 -7.05
CA PHE A 361 11.88 9.20 -6.99
C PHE A 361 11.30 8.28 -8.08
N TRP A 362 10.05 8.51 -8.49
CA TRP A 362 9.47 7.83 -9.65
C TRP A 362 10.20 8.21 -10.94
N GLY A 363 10.53 9.49 -11.12
CA GLY A 363 11.39 9.93 -12.22
C GLY A 363 12.78 9.28 -12.17
N MET A 364 13.38 9.15 -10.98
CA MET A 364 14.67 8.47 -10.82
C MET A 364 14.62 6.99 -11.20
N ASP A 365 13.56 6.28 -10.79
CA ASP A 365 13.39 4.85 -11.04
C ASP A 365 12.83 4.56 -12.45
N SER A 366 12.38 5.58 -13.18
CA SER A 366 11.83 5.42 -14.51
C SER A 366 12.92 5.13 -15.53
N TYR A 367 12.69 4.09 -16.33
CA TYR A 367 13.58 3.66 -17.40
C TYR A 367 12.79 3.54 -18.70
N PHE A 368 13.05 4.44 -19.65
CA PHE A 368 12.40 4.46 -20.96
C PHE A 368 13.36 3.90 -22.02
N LYS A 369 12.84 3.16 -23.01
CA LYS A 369 13.65 2.56 -24.07
C LYS A 369 14.50 3.59 -24.82
N LYS A 370 13.96 4.78 -25.12
CA LYS A 370 14.71 5.87 -25.78
C LYS A 370 15.90 6.40 -24.96
N VAL A 371 15.90 6.19 -23.64
CA VAL A 371 17.05 6.56 -22.80
C VAL A 371 18.22 5.61 -23.04
N GLN A 372 17.99 4.35 -23.45
CA GLN A 372 19.07 3.45 -23.90
C GLN A 372 19.69 3.91 -25.21
N GLU A 373 18.87 4.25 -26.19
CA GLU A 373 19.34 4.73 -27.50
C GLU A 373 20.22 5.98 -27.32
N ASN A 374 19.80 6.94 -26.50
CA ASN A 374 20.61 8.12 -26.18
C ASN A 374 21.90 7.81 -25.41
N VAL A 375 21.91 6.77 -24.56
CA VAL A 375 23.14 6.31 -23.88
C VAL A 375 24.09 5.66 -24.88
N LEU A 376 23.58 4.89 -25.84
CA LEU A 376 24.34 4.23 -26.91
C LEU A 376 24.90 5.25 -27.90
N ASP A 377 24.14 6.27 -28.28
CA ASP A 377 24.61 7.33 -29.19
C ASP A 377 25.77 8.12 -28.57
N LEU A 378 25.68 8.45 -27.27
CA LEU A 378 26.78 9.08 -26.52
C LEU A 378 28.00 8.15 -26.34
N GLU A 379 27.81 6.85 -26.41
CA GLU A 379 28.90 5.86 -26.41
C GLU A 379 29.62 5.82 -27.75
N ASN A 380 28.87 5.93 -28.85
CA ASN A 380 29.43 5.98 -30.20
C ASN A 380 30.22 7.27 -30.43
N ASP A 381 29.66 8.44 -30.06
CA ASP A 381 30.33 9.74 -30.19
C ASP A 381 31.68 9.78 -29.44
N LYS A 382 31.75 9.20 -28.23
CA LYS A 382 33.00 9.14 -27.45
C LYS A 382 34.03 8.19 -28.03
N ASN A 383 33.60 7.09 -28.65
CA ASN A 383 34.51 6.14 -29.28
C ASN A 383 35.10 6.72 -30.57
N GLU A 384 34.30 7.45 -31.35
CA GLU A 384 34.76 8.16 -32.55
C GLU A 384 35.77 9.26 -32.20
N GLU A 385 35.50 10.06 -31.15
CA GLU A 385 36.43 11.12 -30.68
C GLU A 385 37.77 10.55 -30.17
N ILE A 386 37.79 9.34 -29.58
CA ILE A 386 39.03 8.65 -29.17
C ILE A 386 39.78 8.06 -30.36
N GLN A 387 39.06 7.66 -31.41
CA GLN A 387 39.63 7.06 -32.62
C GLN A 387 40.26 8.11 -33.53
N GLU A 388 39.61 9.26 -33.72
CA GLU A 388 40.19 10.42 -34.44
C GLU A 388 41.47 10.93 -33.76
N ASN A 389 41.48 11.04 -32.42
CA ASN A 389 42.68 11.43 -31.68
C ASN A 389 43.83 10.40 -31.72
N ARG A 390 43.57 9.16 -32.16
CA ARG A 390 44.61 8.13 -32.38
C ARG A 390 45.13 8.10 -33.81
N GLU A 391 44.38 8.62 -34.77
CA GLU A 391 44.80 8.71 -36.18
C GLU A 391 45.59 10.01 -36.47
N GLU A 392 45.55 10.99 -35.56
CA GLU A 392 46.34 12.24 -35.62
C GLU A 392 47.71 12.20 -34.88
N ILE A 393 48.13 11.03 -34.36
CA ILE A 393 49.47 10.78 -33.79
C ILE A 393 50.24 9.83 -34.70
#